data_AF-R7U2L8-F1
#
_entry.id   AF-R7U2L8-F1
#
_cell.length_a   1.000
_cell.length_b   1.000
_cell.length_c   1.000
_cell.angle_alpha   90.00
_cell.angle_beta   90.00
_cell.angle_gamma   90.00
#
_symmetry.space_group_name_H-M   'P 1'
#
loop_
_entity.id
_entity.type
_entity.pdbx_description
1 polymer ?
#
loop_
_entity_poly.entity_id
_entity_poly.type
_entity_poly.pdbx_seq_one_letter_code
_entity_poly.pdbx_strand_id
1 'polypeptide(L)'
;MFTCGANLVVIICIRTHRPLQKPNNYFVISLAVADALVGLFVMSGMLVYTSFGLWPLSDSLCTVWIVSDFSSCTVSMIHLCLIAHDRHLALAKPLAYRHSNRKRTICTSIGATWVIGTGAWLPAILWFK
;
A
#
# COMPACT_ATOMS: atom_id res chain seq x y z
N MET A 1 -10.84 11.88 1.11
CA MET A 1 -10.55 12.74 -0.07
C MET A 1 -9.22 13.45 0.00
N PHE A 2 -8.89 14.17 1.08
CA PHE A 2 -7.57 14.81 1.23
C PHE A 2 -6.40 13.81 1.11
N THR A 3 -6.55 12.62 1.69
CA THR A 3 -5.61 11.50 1.59
C THR A 3 -5.32 11.09 0.15
N CYS A 4 -6.34 10.94 -0.70
CA CYS A 4 -6.16 10.60 -2.11
C CYS A 4 -5.39 11.70 -2.84
N GLY A 5 -5.80 12.96 -2.66
CA GLY A 5 -5.16 14.10 -3.30
C GLY A 5 -3.68 14.21 -2.95
N ALA A 6 -3.35 14.10 -1.66
CA ALA A 6 -1.97 14.15 -1.18
C ALA A 6 -1.10 13.02 -1.78
N ASN A 7 -1.62 11.80 -1.82
CA ASN A 7 -0.89 10.66 -2.38
C ASN A 7 -0.74 10.75 -3.91
N LEU A 8 -1.73 11.27 -4.62
CA LEU A 8 -1.62 11.56 -6.06
C LEU A 8 -0.53 12.59 -6.34
N VAL A 9 -0.42 13.64 -5.52
CA VAL A 9 0.67 14.63 -5.63
C VAL A 9 2.04 13.97 -5.43
N VAL A 10 2.19 13.05 -4.47
CA VAL A 10 3.43 12.28 -4.28
C VAL A 10 3.78 11.49 -5.54
N ILE A 11 2.81 10.79 -6.13
CA ILE A 11 3.01 10.02 -7.37
C ILE A 11 3.44 10.96 -8.51
N ILE A 12 2.74 12.08 -8.70
CA ILE A 12 3.04 13.06 -9.75
C ILE A 12 4.43 13.65 -9.55
N CYS A 13 4.79 14.05 -8.32
CA CYS A 13 6.09 14.63 -8.01
C CYS A 13 7.25 13.71 -8.39
N ILE A 14 7.16 12.42 -8.02
CA ILE A 14 8.21 11.44 -8.35
C ILE A 14 8.24 11.15 -9.87
N ARG A 15 7.08 11.13 -10.54
CA ARG A 15 6.98 10.91 -11.99
C ARG A 15 7.54 12.09 -12.79
N THR A 16 7.39 13.32 -12.32
CA THR A 16 7.81 14.52 -13.04
C THR A 16 9.27 14.90 -12.74
N HIS A 17 9.76 14.67 -11.52
CA HIS A 17 11.10 15.09 -11.12
C HIS A 17 12.15 13.98 -11.29
N ARG A 18 12.97 14.06 -12.35
CA ARG A 18 14.03 13.09 -12.69
C ARG A 18 14.97 12.70 -11.52
N PRO A 19 15.43 13.63 -10.66
CA PRO A 19 16.26 13.28 -9.50
C PRO A 19 15.59 12.34 -8.50
N LEU A 20 14.25 12.28 -8.48
CA LEU A 20 13.47 11.37 -7.62
C LEU A 20 13.17 10.04 -8.30
N GLN A 21 13.55 9.80 -9.55
CA GLN A 21 13.28 8.53 -10.24
C GLN A 21 14.33 7.45 -9.89
N LYS A 22 14.58 7.29 -8.59
CA LYS A 22 15.52 6.30 -8.05
C LYS A 22 14.79 4.97 -7.78
N PRO A 23 15.47 3.82 -7.86
CA PRO A 23 14.88 2.51 -7.58
C PRO A 23 14.13 2.45 -6.23
N ASN A 24 14.68 3.05 -5.16
CA ASN A 24 14.03 3.08 -3.84
C ASN A 24 12.68 3.83 -3.86
N ASN A 25 12.54 4.88 -4.67
CA ASN A 25 11.32 5.68 -4.72
C ASN A 25 10.14 4.92 -5.36
N TYR A 26 10.36 3.76 -5.97
CA TYR A 26 9.27 2.88 -6.40
C TYR A 26 8.50 2.28 -5.22
N PHE A 27 9.13 2.05 -4.05
CA PHE A 27 8.40 1.66 -2.84
C PHE A 27 7.45 2.76 -2.39
N VAL A 28 7.89 4.02 -2.45
CA VAL A 28 7.08 5.19 -2.10
C VAL A 28 5.92 5.36 -3.08
N ILE A 29 6.14 5.16 -4.39
CA ILE A 29 5.04 5.18 -5.36
C ILE A 29 4.02 4.08 -5.06
N SER A 30 4.46 2.84 -4.81
CA SER A 30 3.56 1.72 -4.49
C SER A 30 2.74 2.00 -3.23
N LEU A 31 3.38 2.53 -2.19
CA LEU A 31 2.73 2.94 -0.96
C LEU A 31 1.70 4.05 -1.22
N ALA A 32 2.06 5.09 -1.98
CA ALA A 32 1.14 6.17 -2.33
C ALA A 32 -0.06 5.68 -3.15
N VAL A 33 0.13 4.70 -4.05
CA VAL A 33 -0.97 4.07 -4.77
C VAL A 33 -1.89 3.32 -3.80
N ALA A 34 -1.34 2.56 -2.86
CA ALA A 34 -2.12 1.87 -1.84
C ALA A 34 -2.93 2.87 -1.00
N ASP A 35 -2.30 3.91 -0.48
CA ASP A 35 -2.95 4.91 0.37
C ASP A 35 -4.01 5.73 -0.39
N ALA A 36 -3.80 5.98 -1.68
CA ALA A 36 -4.81 6.62 -2.54
C ALA A 36 -6.04 5.71 -2.73
N LEU A 37 -5.84 4.40 -2.95
CA LEU A 37 -6.93 3.43 -3.04
C LEU A 37 -7.68 3.31 -1.72
N VAL A 38 -6.98 3.28 -0.58
CA VAL A 38 -7.59 3.30 0.76
C VAL A 38 -8.43 4.56 0.97
N GLY A 39 -7.89 5.73 0.62
CA GLY A 39 -8.61 6.99 0.71
C GLY A 39 -9.87 7.06 -0.15
N LEU A 40 -9.92 6.29 -1.25
CA LEU A 40 -11.07 6.21 -2.15
C LEU A 40 -12.10 5.18 -1.71
N PHE A 41 -11.67 3.99 -1.27
CA PHE A 41 -12.57 2.88 -0.96
C PHE A 41 -12.85 2.75 0.53
N VAL A 42 -11.81 2.62 1.35
CA VAL A 42 -11.94 2.35 2.79
C VAL A 42 -12.53 3.58 3.51
N MET A 43 -11.99 4.77 3.25
CA MET A 43 -12.50 5.99 3.89
C MET A 43 -13.92 6.34 3.42
N SER A 44 -14.26 6.06 2.17
CA SER A 44 -15.62 6.28 1.67
C SER A 44 -16.63 5.30 2.28
N GLY A 45 -16.25 4.04 2.48
CA GLY A 45 -17.07 3.07 3.23
C GLY A 45 -17.28 3.51 4.68
N MET A 46 -16.23 4.01 5.34
CA MET A 46 -16.33 4.56 6.70
C MET A 46 -17.28 5.77 6.77
N LEU A 47 -17.21 6.65 5.76
CA LEU A 47 -18.12 7.79 5.65
C LEU A 47 -19.57 7.32 5.57
N VAL A 48 -19.88 6.34 4.71
CA VAL A 48 -21.22 5.76 4.60
C VAL A 48 -21.67 5.18 5.95
N TYR A 49 -20.85 4.34 6.59
CA TYR A 49 -21.17 3.74 7.88
C TYR A 49 -21.48 4.79 8.95
N THR A 50 -20.65 5.85 9.02
CA THR A 50 -20.82 6.92 10.01
C THR A 50 -22.03 7.81 9.72
N SER A 51 -22.35 8.04 8.44
CA SER A 51 -23.51 8.87 8.06
C SER A 51 -24.85 8.18 8.32
N PHE A 52 -24.94 6.87 8.10
CA PHE A 52 -26.18 6.11 8.31
C PHE A 52 -26.30 5.49 9.70
N GLY A 53 -25.21 5.43 10.47
CA GLY A 53 -25.15 4.77 11.78
C GLY A 53 -25.19 3.23 11.72
N LEU A 54 -25.25 2.68 10.51
CA LEU A 54 -25.24 1.26 10.18
C LEU A 54 -24.65 1.07 8.77
N TRP A 55 -24.39 -0.17 8.36
CA TRP A 55 -23.98 -0.47 6.99
C TRP A 55 -25.21 -0.71 6.10
N PRO A 56 -25.55 0.19 5.16
CA PRO A 56 -26.79 0.11 4.38
C PRO A 56 -26.66 -0.76 3.11
N LEU A 57 -25.45 -1.19 2.76
CA LEU A 57 -25.16 -2.04 1.60
C LEU A 57 -25.23 -3.52 2.01
N SER A 58 -25.04 -4.45 1.06
CA SER A 58 -25.05 -5.88 1.36
C SER A 58 -23.93 -6.31 2.33
N ASP A 59 -24.17 -7.38 3.09
CA ASP A 59 -23.19 -7.99 4.00
C ASP A 59 -21.90 -8.38 3.28
N SER A 60 -22.01 -8.88 2.05
CA SER A 60 -20.85 -9.18 1.20
C SER A 60 -19.94 -7.97 0.97
N LEU A 61 -20.53 -6.78 0.78
CA LEU A 61 -19.76 -5.54 0.63
C LEU A 61 -19.17 -5.07 1.97
N CYS A 62 -19.85 -5.34 3.09
CA CYS A 62 -19.31 -5.09 4.42
C CYS A 62 -18.05 -5.93 4.67
N THR A 63 -18.10 -7.23 4.39
CA THR A 63 -16.95 -8.12 4.52
C THR A 63 -15.80 -7.69 3.61
N VAL A 64 -16.07 -7.33 2.35
CA VAL A 64 -15.05 -6.82 1.43
C VAL A 64 -14.43 -5.52 1.94
N TRP A 65 -15.24 -4.60 2.47
CA TRP A 65 -14.76 -3.34 3.04
C TRP A 65 -13.83 -3.57 4.25
N ILE A 66 -14.26 -4.40 5.20
CA ILE A 66 -13.45 -4.75 6.39
C ILE A 66 -12.15 -5.44 5.99
N VAL A 67 -12.23 -6.45 5.11
CA VAL A 67 -11.03 -7.18 4.64
C VAL A 67 -10.08 -6.25 3.90
N SER A 68 -10.59 -5.29 3.13
CA SER A 68 -9.78 -4.28 2.45
C SER A 68 -9.05 -3.37 3.43
N ASP A 69 -9.70 -2.95 4.52
CA ASP A 69 -9.09 -2.13 5.57
C ASP A 69 -7.91 -2.86 6.22
N PHE A 70 -8.12 -4.08 6.71
CA PHE A 70 -7.05 -4.90 7.31
C PHE A 70 -5.92 -5.25 6.33
N SER A 71 -6.28 -5.58 5.09
CA SER A 71 -5.30 -5.85 4.02
C SER A 71 -4.44 -4.62 3.76
N SER A 72 -5.05 -3.43 3.70
CA SER A 72 -4.33 -2.19 3.43
C SER A 72 -3.37 -1.81 4.55
N CYS A 73 -3.77 -1.98 5.81
CA CYS A 73 -2.89 -1.81 6.97
C CYS A 73 -1.67 -2.75 6.87
N THR A 74 -1.90 -4.00 6.51
CA THR A 74 -0.84 -5.01 6.35
C THR A 74 0.12 -4.64 5.22
N VAL A 75 -0.40 -4.24 4.06
CA VAL A 75 0.39 -3.77 2.91
C VAL A 75 1.24 -2.56 3.30
N SER A 76 0.67 -1.60 4.03
CA SER A 76 1.36 -0.38 4.46
C SER A 76 2.50 -0.69 5.43
N MET A 77 2.26 -1.53 6.45
CA MET A 77 3.30 -1.97 7.38
C MET A 77 4.46 -2.65 6.66
N ILE A 78 4.18 -3.59 5.75
CA ILE A 78 5.24 -4.29 5.00
C ILE A 78 6.03 -3.31 4.11
N HIS A 79 5.36 -2.38 3.43
CA HIS A 79 6.05 -1.35 2.64
C HIS A 79 6.96 -0.47 3.52
N LEU A 80 6.50 -0.06 4.70
CA LEU A 80 7.32 0.71 5.64
C LEU A 80 8.54 -0.08 6.12
N CYS A 81 8.37 -1.37 6.44
CA CYS A 81 9.48 -2.27 6.79
C CYS A 81 10.47 -2.41 5.64
N LEU A 82 10.00 -2.56 4.39
CA LEU A 82 10.86 -2.65 3.21
C LEU A 82 11.63 -1.35 2.97
N ILE A 83 11.00 -0.19 3.13
CA ILE A 83 11.67 1.11 3.03
C ILE A 83 12.75 1.23 4.12
N ALA A 84 12.43 0.86 5.36
CA ALA A 84 13.38 0.89 6.46
C ALA A 84 14.57 -0.06 6.21
N HIS A 85 14.30 -1.28 5.76
CA HIS A 85 15.32 -2.27 5.42
C HIS A 85 16.20 -1.81 4.25
N ASP A 86 15.61 -1.21 3.20
CA ASP A 86 16.37 -0.67 2.07
C ASP A 86 17.32 0.46 2.52
N ARG A 87 16.84 1.37 3.37
CA ARG A 87 17.67 2.43 3.96
C ARG A 87 18.77 1.85 4.84
N HIS A 88 18.47 0.82 5.62
CA HIS A 88 19.46 0.14 6.45
C HIS A 88 20.56 -0.51 5.58
N LEU A 89 20.20 -1.20 4.50
CA LEU A 89 21.18 -1.77 3.55
C LEU A 89 22.05 -0.69 2.90
N ALA A 90 21.48 0.46 2.57
CA ALA A 90 22.22 1.59 2.01
C ALA A 90 23.34 2.08 2.94
N LEU A 91 23.06 2.12 4.24
CA LEU A 91 23.99 2.60 5.26
C LEU A 91 25.00 1.53 5.68
N ALA A 92 24.54 0.31 5.94
CA ALA A 92 25.36 -0.75 6.50
C ALA A 92 26.26 -1.45 5.46
N LYS A 93 25.81 -1.57 4.20
CA LYS A 93 26.50 -2.37 3.17
C LYS A 93 26.49 -1.68 1.80
N PRO A 94 27.25 -0.60 1.60
CA PRO A 94 27.22 0.21 0.37
C PRO A 94 27.62 -0.58 -0.90
N LEU A 95 28.54 -1.54 -0.79
CA LEU A 95 28.95 -2.39 -1.91
C LEU A 95 27.83 -3.35 -2.35
N ALA A 96 27.13 -3.97 -1.40
CA ALA A 96 25.97 -4.81 -1.68
C ALA A 96 24.79 -4.00 -2.23
N TYR A 97 24.65 -2.74 -1.78
CA TYR A 97 23.59 -1.84 -2.19
C TYR A 97 23.70 -1.36 -3.65
N ARG A 98 24.92 -1.36 -4.23
CA ARG A 98 25.19 -0.96 -5.64
C ARG A 98 24.89 -2.05 -6.66
N HIS A 99 24.35 -3.20 -6.25
CA HIS A 99 24.12 -4.35 -7.11
C HIS A 99 23.16 -4.03 -8.30
N SER A 100 23.55 -4.45 -9.51
CA SER A 100 22.85 -4.15 -10.78
C SER A 100 21.37 -4.57 -10.80
N ASN A 101 21.01 -5.68 -10.14
CA ASN A 101 19.65 -6.22 -10.14
C ASN A 101 18.64 -5.53 -9.20
N ARG A 102 19.00 -4.42 -8.56
CA ARG A 102 18.19 -3.81 -7.49
C ARG A 102 16.77 -3.41 -7.93
N LYS A 103 16.61 -2.90 -9.16
CA LYS A 103 15.28 -2.56 -9.69
C LYS A 103 14.35 -3.79 -9.73
N ARG A 104 14.88 -4.94 -10.15
CA ARG A 104 14.13 -6.21 -10.18
C ARG A 104 13.73 -6.64 -8.78
N THR A 105 14.68 -6.60 -7.83
CA THR A 105 14.40 -6.93 -6.42
C THR A 105 13.28 -6.07 -5.83
N ILE A 106 13.31 -4.77 -6.08
CA ILE A 106 12.28 -3.83 -5.59
C ILE A 106 10.91 -4.16 -6.19
N CYS A 107 10.84 -4.35 -7.51
CA CYS A 107 9.59 -4.73 -8.16
C CYS A 107 9.05 -6.08 -7.65
N THR A 108 9.90 -7.07 -7.42
CA THR A 108 9.49 -8.36 -6.84
C THR A 108 9.03 -8.22 -5.40
N SER A 109 9.69 -7.39 -4.58
CA SER A 109 9.27 -7.12 -3.20
C SER A 109 7.92 -6.41 -3.15
N ILE A 110 7.68 -5.42 -4.03
CA ILE A 110 6.38 -4.76 -4.15
C ILE A 110 5.29 -5.78 -4.50
N GLY A 111 5.52 -6.59 -5.55
CA GLY A 111 4.56 -7.63 -5.95
C GLY A 111 4.26 -8.62 -4.83
N ALA A 112 5.28 -9.08 -4.11
CA ALA A 112 5.13 -9.97 -2.97
C ALA A 112 4.33 -9.31 -1.83
N THR A 113 4.56 -8.04 -1.53
CA THR A 113 3.81 -7.30 -0.51
C THR A 113 2.32 -7.24 -0.83
N TRP A 114 1.96 -6.99 -2.09
CA TRP A 114 0.55 -6.97 -2.50
C TRP A 114 -0.10 -8.35 -2.37
N VAL A 115 0.59 -9.40 -2.81
CA VAL A 115 0.09 -10.78 -2.69
C VAL A 115 -0.08 -11.20 -1.23
N ILE A 116 0.92 -10.93 -0.38
CA ILE A 116 0.88 -11.28 1.05
C ILE A 116 -0.19 -10.47 1.76
N GLY A 117 -0.23 -9.15 1.56
CA GLY A 117 -1.15 -8.26 2.27
C GLY A 117 -2.61 -8.48 1.90
N THR A 118 -2.91 -8.76 0.62
CA THR A 118 -4.28 -9.11 0.19
C THR A 118 -4.65 -10.56 0.52
N GLY A 119 -3.69 -11.48 0.45
CA GLY A 119 -3.89 -12.90 0.73
C GLY A 119 -4.12 -13.22 2.20
N ALA A 120 -3.49 -12.47 3.11
CA ALA A 120 -3.52 -12.74 4.56
C ALA A 120 -4.94 -12.75 5.15
N TRP A 121 -5.86 -11.98 4.57
CA TRP A 121 -7.22 -11.81 5.09
C TRP A 121 -8.29 -12.51 4.25
N LEU A 122 -7.91 -13.23 3.19
CA LEU A 122 -8.83 -14.08 2.43
C LEU A 122 -9.55 -15.14 3.29
N PRO A 123 -8.90 -15.78 4.29
CA PRO A 123 -9.61 -16.72 5.17
C PRO A 123 -10.74 -16.08 5.96
N ALA A 124 -10.65 -14.78 6.27
CA ALA A 124 -11.74 -14.08 6.96
C ALA A 124 -13.02 -14.04 6.11
N ILE A 125 -12.91 -13.96 4.78
CA ILE A 125 -14.07 -14.00 3.87
C ILE A 125 -14.83 -15.34 3.98
N LEU A 126 -14.12 -16.44 4.26
CA LEU A 126 -14.72 -17.76 4.45
C LEU A 126 -15.35 -17.92 5.83
N TRP A 127 -14.87 -17.20 6.83
CA TRP A 127 -15.37 -17.24 8.20
C TRP A 127 -16.65 -16.40 8.41
N PHE A 128 -16.77 -15.28 7.69
CA PHE A 128 -17.94 -14.40 7.73
C PHE A 128 -19.09 -14.85 6.80
N LYS A 129 -19.08 -16.10 6.34
CA LYS A 129 -20.06 -16.66 5.40
C LYS A 129 -20.95 -17.72 6.05
#